data_AF-A0A6M0G9C5-F1
#
_entry.id   AF-A0A6M0G9C5-F1
#
_cell.length_a   1.000
_cell.length_b   1.000
_cell.length_c   1.000
_cell.angle_alpha   90.00
_cell.angle_beta   90.00
_cell.angle_gamma   90.00
#
_symmetry.space_group_name_H-M   'P 1'
#
loop_
_entity.id
_entity.type
_entity.pdbx_description
1 polymer ?
#
loop_
_entity_poly.entity_id
_entity_poly.type
_entity_poly.pdbx_seq_one_letter_code
_entity_poly.pdbx_strand_id
1 'polypeptide(L)'
;MTNDKNHYTVGGIFERSGIGLHSGISTTVRVLPALPGEGRYFVRVDLPETPIIRAQVDAVHQTTLSTELRTLTKGDPSTGEIVVRTVEHLLAALACSGVDDARIEINGPEVPLLDGSALLW
;
A
#
# COMPACT_ATOMS: atom_id res chain seq x y z
N MET A 1 -24.27 2.60 16.02
CA MET A 1 -23.65 1.63 16.94
C MET A 1 -22.20 1.49 16.50
N THR A 2 -21.29 2.25 17.11
CA THR A 2 -19.86 2.06 16.90
C THR A 2 -19.50 0.77 17.63
N ASN A 3 -19.33 -0.31 16.87
CA ASN A 3 -18.76 -1.51 17.43
C ASN A 3 -17.31 -1.13 17.78
N ASP A 4 -16.96 -1.05 19.06
CA ASP A 4 -15.57 -0.92 19.52
C ASP A 4 -14.84 -2.21 19.14
N LYS A 5 -14.56 -2.36 17.84
CA LYS A 5 -13.72 -3.43 17.33
C LYS A 5 -12.31 -3.08 17.77
N ASN A 6 -11.67 -3.99 18.50
CA ASN A 6 -10.22 -3.92 18.62
C ASN A 6 -9.62 -3.95 17.22
N HIS A 7 -8.81 -2.94 16.94
CA HIS A 7 -8.02 -2.83 15.73
C HIS A 7 -6.69 -3.54 15.94
N TYR A 8 -6.26 -4.36 14.99
CA TYR A 8 -4.96 -5.02 15.02
C TYR A 8 -3.97 -4.40 14.04
N THR A 9 -2.71 -4.40 14.44
CA THR A 9 -1.58 -3.99 13.60
C THR A 9 -0.49 -5.07 13.62
N VAL A 10 0.54 -4.92 12.79
CA VAL A 10 1.68 -5.87 12.77
C VAL A 10 2.46 -5.80 14.08
N GLY A 11 2.96 -6.94 14.56
CA GLY A 11 3.72 -7.01 15.82
C GLY A 11 5.13 -6.40 15.76
N GLY A 12 5.63 -6.14 14.56
CA GLY A 12 6.94 -5.54 14.29
C GLY A 12 7.08 -5.18 12.82
N ILE A 13 8.15 -4.47 12.49
CA ILE A 13 8.43 -4.08 11.10
C ILE A 13 8.88 -5.31 10.31
N PHE A 14 8.35 -5.48 9.11
CA PHE A 14 8.91 -6.41 8.13
C PHE A 14 9.09 -5.74 6.76
N GLU A 15 9.99 -6.29 5.94
CA GLU A 15 10.24 -5.79 4.60
C GLU A 15 10.30 -6.90 3.55
N ARG A 16 9.95 -6.55 2.31
CA ARG A 16 10.13 -7.37 1.12
C ARG A 16 10.62 -6.50 -0.03
N SER A 17 11.56 -7.03 -0.81
CA SER A 17 12.03 -6.41 -2.04
C SER A 17 11.78 -7.33 -3.22
N GLY A 18 11.48 -6.76 -4.37
CA GLY A 18 11.28 -7.52 -5.61
C GLY A 18 10.98 -6.62 -6.79
N ILE A 19 10.53 -7.22 -7.89
CA ILE A 19 10.25 -6.50 -9.14
C ILE A 19 8.74 -6.31 -9.27
N GLY A 20 8.30 -5.10 -9.62
CA GLY A 20 6.91 -4.82 -10.00
C GLY A 20 6.54 -5.54 -11.30
N LEU A 21 5.36 -6.19 -11.33
CA LEU A 21 4.93 -7.01 -12.47
C LEU A 21 4.80 -6.22 -13.77
N HIS A 22 4.24 -5.00 -13.69
CA HIS A 22 3.92 -4.19 -14.86
C HIS A 22 5.00 -3.16 -15.18
N SER A 23 5.64 -2.61 -14.15
CA SER A 23 6.66 -1.57 -14.27
C SER A 23 8.06 -2.14 -14.56
N GLY A 24 8.35 -3.37 -14.14
CA GLY A 24 9.70 -3.93 -14.19
C GLY A 24 10.70 -3.24 -13.25
N ILE A 25 10.23 -2.37 -12.35
CA ILE A 25 11.07 -1.61 -11.42
C ILE A 25 11.28 -2.42 -10.14
N SER A 26 12.50 -2.42 -9.62
CA SER A 26 12.80 -3.01 -8.32
C SER A 26 12.31 -2.08 -7.21
N THR A 27 11.45 -2.60 -6.32
CA THR A 27 10.88 -1.87 -5.19
C THR A 27 11.05 -2.65 -3.89
N THR A 28 11.14 -1.91 -2.79
CA THR A 28 11.13 -2.40 -1.41
C THR A 28 9.89 -1.86 -0.73
N VAL A 29 9.11 -2.76 -0.15
CA VAL A 29 7.98 -2.44 0.72
C VAL A 29 8.35 -2.75 2.16
N ARG A 30 8.07 -1.81 3.06
CA ARG A 30 8.15 -2.00 4.52
C ARG A 30 6.77 -1.83 5.12
N VAL A 31 6.35 -2.79 5.94
CA VAL A 31 5.08 -2.71 6.67
C VAL A 31 5.39 -2.47 8.13
N LEU A 32 4.85 -1.40 8.69
CA LEU A 32 5.09 -0.94 10.04
C LEU A 32 3.78 -0.91 10.85
N PRO A 33 3.87 -1.01 12.18
CA PRO A 33 2.72 -0.75 13.05
C PRO A 33 2.13 0.63 12.79
N ALA A 34 0.81 0.74 12.88
CA ALA A 34 0.05 1.98 12.77
C ALA A 34 -0.87 2.16 13.98
N LEU A 35 -1.34 3.39 14.21
CA LEU A 35 -2.25 3.66 15.33
C LEU A 35 -3.64 3.07 15.05
N PRO A 36 -4.38 2.62 16.09
CA PRO A 36 -5.75 2.15 15.94
C PRO A 36 -6.63 3.13 15.17
N GLY A 37 -7.24 2.65 14.08
CA GLY A 37 -8.17 3.42 13.26
C GLY A 37 -7.54 4.21 12.10
N GLU A 38 -6.21 4.15 11.91
CA GLU A 38 -5.57 4.78 10.75
C GLU A 38 -5.89 4.07 9.42
N GLY A 39 -6.25 2.80 9.48
CA GLY A 39 -6.42 1.89 8.37
C GLY A 39 -5.08 1.47 7.74
N ARG A 40 -5.16 0.84 6.57
CA ARG A 40 -4.00 0.55 5.72
C ARG A 40 -3.75 1.70 4.78
N TYR A 41 -2.52 2.17 4.70
CA TYR A 41 -2.13 3.27 3.82
C TYR A 41 -0.72 3.11 3.31
N PHE A 42 -0.52 3.48 2.05
CA PHE A 42 0.78 3.52 1.41
C PHE A 42 1.46 4.87 1.62
N VAL A 43 2.78 4.84 1.67
CA VAL A 43 3.63 6.03 1.75
C VAL A 43 4.74 5.90 0.73
N ARG A 44 4.75 6.79 -0.26
CA ARG A 44 5.80 6.83 -1.30
C ARG A 44 7.04 7.53 -0.75
N VAL A 45 7.90 6.76 -0.08
CA VAL A 45 9.10 7.29 0.60
C VAL A 45 10.21 7.72 -0.36
N ASP A 46 10.10 7.33 -1.64
CA ASP A 46 10.98 7.77 -2.72
C ASP A 46 10.65 9.17 -3.26
N LEU A 47 9.50 9.74 -2.91
CA LEU A 47 9.05 11.05 -3.40
C LEU A 47 9.22 12.16 -2.34
N PRO A 48 9.42 13.42 -2.77
CA PRO A 48 9.37 14.57 -1.86
C PRO A 48 8.06 14.61 -1.09
N GLU A 49 8.09 15.11 0.15
CA GLU A 49 6.95 15.19 1.08
C GLU A 49 6.32 13.83 1.47
N THR A 50 6.88 12.70 1.02
CA THR A 50 6.46 11.34 1.39
C THR A 50 4.93 11.14 1.33
N PRO A 51 4.31 11.33 0.16
CA PRO A 51 2.86 11.42 0.04
C PRO A 51 2.17 10.12 0.46
N ILE A 52 1.02 10.29 1.11
CA ILE A 52 0.20 9.21 1.67
C ILE A 52 -0.95 8.86 0.71
N ILE A 53 -1.15 7.57 0.45
CA ILE A 53 -2.26 7.03 -0.34
C ILE A 53 -3.05 6.06 0.53
N ARG A 54 -4.29 6.40 0.89
CA ARG A 54 -5.15 5.52 1.71
C ARG A 54 -5.63 4.33 0.88
N ALA A 55 -5.61 3.12 1.46
CA ALA A 55 -6.21 1.93 0.84
C ALA A 55 -7.73 1.93 1.02
N GLN A 56 -8.40 2.84 0.31
CA GLN A 56 -9.85 3.05 0.34
C GLN A 56 -10.43 3.04 -1.08
N VAL A 57 -11.72 2.71 -1.19
CA VAL A 57 -12.42 2.61 -2.50
C VAL A 57 -12.31 3.91 -3.30
N ASP A 58 -12.45 5.06 -2.65
CA ASP A 58 -12.36 6.37 -3.32
C ASP A 58 -10.98 6.66 -3.92
N ALA A 59 -9.93 6.00 -3.41
CA ALA A 59 -8.56 6.13 -3.90
C ALA A 59 -8.27 5.21 -5.10
N VAL A 60 -9.17 4.29 -5.46
CA VAL A 60 -8.99 3.42 -6.64
C VAL A 60 -8.98 4.27 -7.92
N HIS A 61 -7.95 4.08 -8.74
CA HIS A 61 -7.73 4.82 -9.98
C HIS A 61 -7.96 3.98 -11.24
N GLN A 62 -7.17 2.93 -11.44
CA GLN A 62 -7.33 1.99 -12.55
C GLN A 62 -7.47 0.57 -12.01
N THR A 63 -8.16 -0.28 -12.76
CA THR A 63 -8.36 -1.70 -12.43
C THR A 63 -7.95 -2.62 -13.57
N THR A 64 -7.37 -2.07 -14.64
CA THR A 64 -6.90 -2.86 -15.78
C THR A 64 -5.64 -3.62 -15.38
N LEU A 65 -5.70 -4.95 -15.42
CA LEU A 65 -4.65 -5.91 -15.05
C LEU A 65 -4.29 -5.97 -13.55
N SER A 66 -4.46 -4.89 -12.81
CA SER A 66 -4.21 -4.81 -11.36
C SER A 66 -4.98 -3.65 -10.72
N THR A 67 -5.06 -3.64 -9.38
CA THR A 67 -5.63 -2.50 -8.64
C THR A 67 -4.57 -1.43 -8.44
N GLU A 68 -4.89 -0.21 -8.85
CA GLU A 68 -4.06 0.97 -8.66
C GLU A 68 -4.75 1.98 -7.74
N LEU A 69 -4.00 2.50 -6.76
CA LEU A 69 -4.45 3.54 -5.85
C LEU A 69 -3.75 4.86 -6.17
N ARG A 70 -4.46 5.98 -6.03
CA ARG A 70 -3.94 7.34 -6.19
C ARG A 70 -4.09 8.18 -4.93
N THR A 71 -3.29 9.23 -4.81
CA THR A 71 -3.54 10.29 -3.83
C THR A 71 -4.90 10.95 -4.08
N LEU A 72 -5.69 11.19 -3.03
CA LEU A 72 -6.97 11.91 -3.13
C LEU A 72 -6.81 13.43 -3.21
N THR A 73 -5.70 13.95 -2.69
CA THR A 73 -5.31 15.34 -2.88
C THR A 73 -4.79 15.52 -4.29
N LYS A 74 -5.25 16.57 -4.98
CA LYS A 74 -4.64 16.96 -6.26
C LYS A 74 -3.17 17.29 -6.00
N GLY A 75 -2.27 16.52 -6.62
CA GLY A 75 -0.85 16.83 -6.65
C GLY A 75 -0.58 18.08 -7.50
N ASP A 76 0.69 18.48 -7.57
CA ASP A 76 1.12 19.48 -8.55
C ASP A 76 0.80 18.95 -9.96
N PRO A 77 0.04 19.68 -10.81
CA PRO A 77 -0.26 19.26 -12.16
C PRO A 77 0.99 18.96 -13.01
N SER A 78 2.14 19.53 -12.67
CA SER A 78 3.42 19.29 -13.33
C SER A 78 4.09 17.97 -12.93
N THR A 79 3.75 17.41 -11.76
CA THR A 79 4.34 16.15 -11.27
C THR A 79 3.54 14.91 -11.64
N GLY A 80 2.37 15.10 -12.25
CA GLY A 80 1.44 14.01 -12.56
C GLY A 80 0.76 13.43 -11.32
N GLU A 81 -0.01 12.36 -11.53
CA GLU A 81 -0.76 11.69 -10.49
C GLU A 81 0.14 10.71 -9.71
N ILE A 82 0.16 10.83 -8.38
CA ILE A 82 0.97 9.97 -7.53
C ILE A 82 0.17 8.70 -7.21
N VAL A 83 0.70 7.55 -7.65
CA VAL A 83 0.03 6.25 -7.58
C VAL A 83 0.90 5.16 -6.95
N VAL A 84 0.24 4.10 -6.49
CA VAL A 84 0.82 2.78 -6.22
C VAL A 84 -0.04 1.71 -6.88
N ARG A 85 0.58 0.85 -7.69
CA ARG A 85 -0.09 -0.22 -8.44
C ARG A 85 0.17 -1.60 -7.83
N THR A 86 -0.70 -2.55 -8.15
CA THR A 86 -0.59 -3.98 -7.81
C THR A 86 -0.68 -4.19 -6.29
N VAL A 87 -1.56 -3.42 -5.64
CA VAL A 87 -1.72 -3.40 -4.18
C VAL A 87 -2.43 -4.64 -3.62
N GLU A 88 -3.16 -5.36 -4.48
CA GLU A 88 -4.14 -6.38 -4.11
C GLU A 88 -3.58 -7.56 -3.31
N HIS A 89 -2.40 -8.08 -3.66
CA HIS A 89 -1.85 -9.27 -2.99
C HIS A 89 -1.40 -8.95 -1.56
N LEU A 90 -0.69 -7.83 -1.37
CA LEU A 90 -0.30 -7.35 -0.05
C LEU A 90 -1.54 -7.01 0.80
N LEU A 91 -2.51 -6.28 0.24
CA LEU A 91 -3.73 -5.94 0.98
C LEU A 91 -4.56 -7.18 1.34
N ALA A 92 -4.57 -8.20 0.49
CA ALA A 92 -5.19 -9.49 0.79
C ALA A 92 -4.47 -10.22 1.93
N ALA A 93 -3.14 -10.29 1.91
CA ALA A 93 -2.35 -10.91 3.00
C ALA A 93 -2.60 -10.23 4.35
N LEU A 94 -2.60 -8.90 4.39
CA LEU A 94 -2.91 -8.13 5.59
C LEU A 94 -4.34 -8.36 6.08
N ALA A 95 -5.33 -8.33 5.17
CA ALA A 95 -6.73 -8.56 5.51
C ALA A 95 -6.97 -9.97 6.08
N CYS A 96 -6.42 -11.00 5.42
CA CYS A 96 -6.55 -12.39 5.85
C CYS A 96 -5.83 -12.67 7.18
N SER A 97 -4.77 -11.91 7.47
CA SER A 97 -4.05 -11.98 8.75
C SER A 97 -4.71 -11.17 9.86
N GLY A 98 -5.83 -10.48 9.58
CA GLY A 98 -6.54 -9.64 10.54
C GLY A 98 -5.86 -8.31 10.84
N VAL A 99 -4.94 -7.83 10.00
CA VAL A 99 -4.28 -6.52 10.18
C VAL A 99 -5.17 -5.41 9.65
N ASP A 100 -5.75 -4.64 10.57
CA ASP A 100 -6.66 -3.52 10.28
C ASP A 100 -5.88 -2.24 9.94
N ASP A 101 -4.85 -1.94 10.73
CA ASP A 101 -4.04 -0.73 10.61
C ASP A 101 -2.59 -1.07 10.26
N ALA A 102 -2.07 -0.47 9.19
CA ALA A 102 -0.66 -0.62 8.83
C ALA A 102 -0.17 0.56 7.98
N ARG A 103 1.03 1.04 8.31
CA ARG A 103 1.79 1.97 7.48
C ARG A 103 2.62 1.16 6.50
N ILE A 104 2.38 1.35 5.21
CA ILE A 104 3.03 0.59 4.13
C ILE A 104 3.94 1.54 3.35
N GLU A 105 5.22 1.56 3.69
CA GLU A 105 6.21 2.36 2.97
C GLU A 105 6.65 1.63 1.70
N ILE A 106 6.78 2.36 0.59
CA ILE A 106 7.26 1.83 -0.68
C ILE A 106 8.14 2.86 -1.39
N ASN A 107 9.25 2.42 -1.97
CA ASN A 107 10.21 3.26 -2.69
C ASN A 107 10.06 3.17 -4.22
N GLY A 108 8.83 3.07 -4.72
CA GLY A 108 8.54 3.03 -6.13
C GLY A 108 7.04 2.93 -6.43
N PRO A 109 6.66 2.90 -7.72
CA PRO A 109 5.28 3.05 -8.13
C PRO A 109 4.45 1.76 -8.06
N GLU A 110 5.07 0.60 -7.79
CA GLU A 110 4.38 -0.69 -7.84
C GLU A 110 4.89 -1.63 -6.75
N VAL A 111 3.96 -2.29 -6.06
CA VAL A 111 4.25 -3.34 -5.07
C VAL A 111 4.95 -4.51 -5.77
N PRO A 112 6.03 -5.08 -5.21
CA PRO A 112 6.76 -6.16 -5.86
C PRO A 112 5.88 -7.41 -5.98
N LEU A 113 5.94 -8.09 -7.11
CA LEU A 113 5.09 -9.26 -7.38
C LEU A 113 5.43 -10.47 -6.50
N LEU A 114 6.70 -10.57 -6.09
CA LEU A 114 7.27 -11.73 -5.40
C LEU A 114 7.03 -13.02 -6.21
N ASP A 115 6.28 -13.99 -5.69
CA ASP A 115 5.91 -15.23 -6.39
C ASP A 115 4.55 -15.13 -7.11
N GLY A 116 3.93 -13.95 -7.13
CA GLY A 116 2.61 -13.73 -7.72
C GLY A 116 1.45 -14.14 -6.80
N SER A 117 1.72 -14.52 -5.56
CA SER A 117 0.71 -14.87 -4.57
C SER A 117 0.76 -13.96 -3.34
N ALA A 118 -0.09 -14.25 -2.35
CA ALA A 118 -0.09 -13.58 -1.05
C ALA A 118 0.83 -14.26 -0.01
N LEU A 119 1.42 -15.43 -0.31
CA LEU A 119 2.11 -16.27 0.68
C LEU A 119 3.39 -15.65 1.23
N LEU A 120 4.09 -14.85 0.42
CA LEU A 120 5.38 -14.27 0.80
C LEU A 120 5.26 -12.94 1.59
N TRP A 121 4.02 -12.46 1.80
CA TRP A 121 3.68 -11.29 2.60
C TRP A 121 3.40 -11.70 4.05
#